data_AF-A0A6I3S3U9-F1
#
_entry.id   AF-A0A6I3S3U9-F1
#
_cell.length_a   1.000
_cell.length_b   1.000
_cell.length_c   1.000
_cell.angle_alpha   90.00
_cell.angle_beta   90.00
_cell.angle_gamma   90.00
#
_symmetry.space_group_name_H-M   'P 1'
#
loop_
_entity.id
_entity.type
_entity.pdbx_description
1 polymer ?
#
loop_
_entity_poly.entity_id
_entity_poly.type
_entity_poly.pdbx_seq_one_letter_code
_entity_poly.pdbx_strand_id
1 'polypeptide(L)'
;MDFKTVKPEELCDPILIGYITKLLKNEGAFPEIFASAYENRNANNLVFSVPSDLSITGSRIDVIADRAHLLKEPPYRPHKWNAWPEVIPPRLDTEPAINGETRECDYWLVRLKNGSYRTGKITKDKYWVRFENQIAAYREFSPRPAEAVLENQTELDPGGWNAYPKFKPDSEEVYEVMLKGGLQRSAGWKKGNWTFYSEEITAFKKIND
;
A
#
# COMPACT_ATOMS: atom_id res chain seq x y z
N MET A 1 -5.39 -16.98 -5.05
CA MET A 1 -6.59 -17.70 -4.55
C MET A 1 -7.54 -17.78 -5.72
N ASP A 2 -8.10 -18.96 -6.03
CA ASP A 2 -9.13 -19.08 -7.07
C ASP A 2 -10.49 -18.80 -6.41
N PHE A 3 -11.03 -17.60 -6.64
CA PHE A 3 -12.29 -17.16 -6.04
C PHE A 3 -13.51 -17.96 -6.52
N LYS A 4 -13.36 -18.82 -7.54
CA LYS A 4 -14.41 -19.77 -7.96
C LYS A 4 -14.66 -20.90 -6.95
N THR A 5 -13.77 -21.09 -5.98
CA THR A 5 -13.83 -22.20 -5.02
C THR A 5 -14.11 -21.77 -3.58
N VAL A 6 -14.04 -20.48 -3.26
CA VAL A 6 -14.28 -19.96 -1.91
C VAL A 6 -15.71 -19.45 -1.80
N LYS A 7 -16.43 -19.91 -0.77
CA LYS A 7 -17.80 -19.50 -0.49
C LYS A 7 -17.83 -18.07 0.09
N PRO A 8 -18.69 -17.17 -0.41
CA PRO A 8 -18.82 -15.80 0.13
C PRO A 8 -19.01 -15.74 1.66
N GLU A 9 -19.72 -16.71 2.23
CA GLU A 9 -20.02 -16.82 3.66
C GLU A 9 -18.78 -17.10 4.52
N GLU A 10 -17.68 -17.57 3.92
CA GLU A 10 -16.41 -17.78 4.62
C GLU A 10 -15.56 -16.51 4.70
N LEU A 11 -15.92 -15.48 3.92
CA LEU A 11 -15.15 -14.25 3.73
C LEU A 11 -15.91 -13.01 4.18
N CYS A 12 -17.24 -12.99 4.13
CA CYS A 12 -18.07 -11.83 4.45
C CYS A 12 -19.24 -12.15 5.39
N ASP A 13 -19.64 -11.14 6.16
CA ASP A 13 -20.80 -11.15 7.05
C ASP A 13 -22.09 -11.55 6.30
N PRO A 14 -22.85 -12.56 6.80
CA PRO A 14 -24.15 -12.96 6.25
C PRO A 14 -25.16 -11.83 6.09
N ILE A 15 -25.11 -10.79 6.92
CA ILE A 15 -26.02 -9.63 6.84
C ILE A 15 -25.78 -8.87 5.52
N LEU A 16 -24.52 -8.58 5.18
CA LEU A 16 -24.17 -7.91 3.94
C LEU A 16 -24.56 -8.75 2.72
N ILE A 17 -24.29 -10.07 2.78
CA ILE A 17 -24.70 -11.03 1.76
C ILE A 17 -26.22 -10.94 1.54
N GLY A 18 -27.00 -11.01 2.61
CA GLY A 18 -28.46 -10.94 2.55
C GLY A 18 -29.02 -9.61 2.03
N TYR A 19 -28.32 -8.50 2.23
CA TYR A 19 -28.72 -7.22 1.63
C TYR A 19 -28.49 -7.20 0.12
N ILE A 20 -27.34 -7.72 -0.34
CA ILE A 20 -27.00 -7.71 -1.76
C ILE A 20 -27.90 -8.67 -2.54
N THR A 21 -28.16 -9.87 -2.02
CA THR A 21 -29.02 -10.86 -2.70
C THR A 21 -30.44 -10.35 -2.91
N LYS A 22 -30.99 -9.58 -1.94
CA LYS A 22 -32.31 -8.93 -2.08
C LYS A 22 -32.38 -7.89 -3.19
N LEU A 23 -31.24 -7.39 -3.68
CA LEU A 23 -31.19 -6.45 -4.80
C LEU A 23 -31.18 -7.17 -6.17
N LEU A 24 -31.06 -8.50 -6.18
CA LEU A 24 -30.98 -9.32 -7.40
C LEU A 24 -32.35 -9.93 -7.75
N LYS A 25 -32.65 -9.97 -9.06
CA LYS A 25 -33.77 -10.75 -9.60
C LYS A 25 -33.56 -12.26 -9.44
N ASN A 26 -32.30 -12.69 -9.43
CA ASN A 26 -31.89 -14.09 -9.29
C ASN A 26 -30.66 -14.17 -8.38
N GLU A 27 -30.81 -14.85 -7.25
CA GLU A 27 -29.73 -15.04 -6.27
C GLU A 27 -28.53 -15.82 -6.84
N GLY A 28 -28.74 -16.65 -7.87
CA GLY A 28 -27.67 -17.40 -8.54
C GLY A 28 -26.59 -16.53 -9.18
N ALA A 29 -26.83 -15.24 -9.39
CA ALA A 29 -25.84 -14.29 -9.90
C ALA A 29 -24.91 -13.72 -8.80
N PHE A 30 -25.26 -13.90 -7.52
CA PHE A 30 -24.49 -13.32 -6.41
C PHE A 30 -23.02 -13.75 -6.36
N PRO A 31 -22.63 -15.03 -6.58
CA PRO A 31 -21.23 -15.43 -6.50
C PRO A 31 -20.30 -14.66 -7.45
N GLU A 32 -20.74 -14.35 -8.67
CA GLU A 32 -19.95 -13.59 -9.63
C GLU A 32 -19.81 -12.11 -9.22
N ILE A 33 -20.90 -11.50 -8.74
CA ILE A 33 -20.90 -10.13 -8.21
C ILE A 33 -19.97 -10.04 -7.01
N PHE A 34 -20.02 -11.03 -6.12
CA PHE A 34 -19.14 -11.13 -4.96
C PHE A 34 -17.67 -11.27 -5.36
N ALA A 35 -17.35 -12.20 -6.26
CA ALA A 35 -15.98 -12.41 -6.72
C ALA A 35 -15.38 -11.12 -7.30
N SER A 36 -16.13 -10.42 -8.16
CA SER A 36 -15.69 -9.14 -8.71
C SER A 36 -15.48 -8.07 -7.63
N ALA A 37 -16.40 -7.94 -6.68
CA ALA A 37 -16.30 -6.97 -5.58
C ALA A 37 -15.08 -7.27 -4.69
N TYR A 38 -14.85 -8.55 -4.39
CA TYR A 38 -13.74 -9.00 -3.58
C TYR A 38 -12.41 -8.75 -4.31
N GLU A 39 -12.26 -9.14 -5.57
CA GLU A 39 -11.04 -8.93 -6.37
C GLU A 39 -10.64 -7.44 -6.49
N ASN A 40 -11.62 -6.54 -6.53
CA ASN A 40 -11.41 -5.10 -6.73
C ASN A 40 -11.50 -4.26 -5.44
N ARG A 41 -11.54 -4.90 -4.26
CA ARG A 41 -11.57 -4.19 -2.97
C ARG A 41 -10.31 -3.35 -2.73
N ASN A 42 -10.43 -2.32 -1.90
CA ASN A 42 -9.31 -1.47 -1.48
C ASN A 42 -9.11 -1.51 0.05
N ALA A 43 -8.40 -0.56 0.65
CA ALA A 43 -8.15 -0.50 2.11
C ALA A 43 -9.41 -0.28 2.96
N ASN A 44 -10.47 0.25 2.36
CA ASN A 44 -11.61 0.78 3.10
C ASN A 44 -12.91 0.06 2.75
N ASN A 45 -13.10 -0.28 1.48
CA ASN A 45 -14.41 -0.65 0.97
C ASN A 45 -14.38 -1.89 0.07
N LEU A 46 -15.52 -2.57 0.02
CA LEU A 46 -15.94 -3.48 -1.04
C LEU A 46 -17.04 -2.80 -1.86
N VAL A 47 -16.94 -2.86 -3.18
CA VAL A 47 -17.94 -2.26 -4.09
C VAL A 47 -18.62 -3.36 -4.89
N PHE A 48 -19.92 -3.54 -4.64
CA PHE A 48 -20.76 -4.49 -5.35
C PHE A 48 -21.56 -3.75 -6.42
N SER A 49 -21.17 -3.93 -7.67
CA SER A 49 -21.88 -3.39 -8.82
C SER A 49 -22.91 -4.39 -9.33
N VAL A 50 -24.19 -4.08 -9.15
CA VAL A 50 -25.33 -4.87 -9.65
C VAL A 50 -25.81 -4.26 -10.98
N PRO A 51 -25.65 -4.98 -12.11
CA PRO A 51 -26.16 -4.56 -13.42
C PRO A 51 -27.69 -4.41 -13.47
N SER A 52 -28.21 -3.59 -14.38
CA SER A 52 -29.64 -3.31 -14.53
C SER A 52 -30.49 -4.53 -14.90
N ASP A 53 -29.94 -5.44 -15.70
CA ASP A 53 -30.56 -6.70 -16.10
C ASP A 53 -30.70 -7.65 -14.90
N LEU A 54 -29.75 -7.64 -13.97
CA LEU A 54 -29.75 -8.46 -12.76
C LEU A 54 -30.47 -7.80 -11.56
N SER A 55 -30.62 -6.48 -11.55
CA SER A 55 -31.22 -5.69 -10.46
C SER A 55 -32.75 -5.79 -10.39
N ILE A 56 -33.32 -5.90 -9.19
CA ILE A 56 -34.78 -5.90 -8.96
C ILE A 56 -35.49 -4.64 -9.46
N THR A 57 -34.78 -3.51 -9.54
CA THR A 57 -35.35 -2.23 -9.95
C THR A 57 -35.28 -2.02 -11.46
N GLY A 58 -34.58 -2.89 -12.20
CA GLY A 58 -34.25 -2.66 -13.61
C GLY A 58 -33.21 -1.56 -13.84
N SER A 59 -32.64 -0.97 -12.79
CA SER A 59 -31.57 0.04 -12.85
C SER A 59 -30.28 -0.50 -12.22
N ARG A 60 -29.12 0.02 -12.66
CA ARG A 60 -27.83 -0.31 -12.03
C ARG A 60 -27.82 0.15 -10.58
N ILE A 61 -27.34 -0.69 -9.67
CA ILE A 61 -27.19 -0.37 -8.25
C ILE A 61 -25.73 -0.63 -7.86
N ASP A 62 -25.05 0.36 -7.28
CA ASP A 62 -23.73 0.18 -6.67
C ASP A 62 -23.87 0.22 -5.15
N VAL A 63 -23.48 -0.85 -4.46
CA VAL A 63 -23.45 -0.94 -3.00
C VAL A 63 -22.01 -0.82 -2.53
N ILE A 64 -21.72 0.20 -1.73
CA ILE A 64 -20.41 0.41 -1.11
C ILE A 64 -20.52 -0.05 0.34
N ALA A 65 -19.78 -1.11 0.68
CA ALA A 65 -19.74 -1.67 2.02
C ALA A 65 -18.37 -1.44 2.66
N ASP A 66 -18.37 -1.12 3.96
CA ASP A 66 -17.14 -1.06 4.76
C ASP A 66 -16.51 -2.47 4.85
N ARG A 67 -15.19 -2.52 4.88
CA ARG A 67 -14.43 -3.75 5.10
C ARG A 67 -14.64 -4.39 6.46
N ALA A 68 -15.21 -3.70 7.44
CA ALA A 68 -15.66 -4.30 8.69
C ALA A 68 -16.59 -5.51 8.48
N HIS A 69 -17.21 -5.65 7.30
CA HIS A 69 -17.97 -6.83 6.91
C HIS A 69 -17.12 -8.03 6.46
N LEU A 70 -15.80 -7.91 6.32
CA LEU A 70 -14.90 -9.03 6.06
C LEU A 70 -14.64 -9.81 7.36
N LEU A 71 -14.78 -11.14 7.30
CA LEU A 71 -14.64 -12.00 8.47
C LEU A 71 -13.19 -12.36 8.80
N LYS A 72 -12.27 -12.17 7.85
CA LYS A 72 -10.86 -12.56 7.97
C LYS A 72 -9.96 -11.49 7.37
N GLU A 73 -9.25 -10.79 8.24
CA GLU A 73 -8.16 -9.90 7.85
C GLU A 73 -6.91 -10.22 8.67
N PRO A 74 -5.75 -10.40 8.03
CA PRO A 74 -4.51 -10.55 8.78
C PRO A 74 -4.15 -9.25 9.50
N PRO A 75 -3.61 -9.32 10.73
CA PRO A 75 -3.19 -8.13 11.45
C PRO A 75 -1.97 -7.48 10.79
N TYR A 76 -1.87 -6.16 10.93
CA TYR A 76 -0.70 -5.40 10.51
C TYR A 76 0.58 -5.89 11.19
N ARG A 77 1.66 -6.00 10.41
CA ARG A 77 3.01 -6.36 10.89
C ARG A 77 3.98 -5.19 10.68
N PRO A 78 4.45 -4.53 11.75
CA PRO A 78 5.41 -3.42 11.65
C PRO A 78 6.69 -3.80 10.90
N HIS A 79 7.17 -2.88 10.05
CA HIS A 79 8.39 -3.02 9.22
C HIS A 79 8.46 -4.23 8.27
N LYS A 80 7.43 -5.09 8.22
CA LYS A 80 7.34 -6.23 7.30
C LYS A 80 6.45 -5.89 6.12
N TRP A 81 6.64 -6.59 5.00
CA TRP A 81 5.75 -6.49 3.85
C TRP A 81 4.35 -7.02 4.20
N ASN A 82 3.37 -6.11 4.20
CA ASN A 82 1.96 -6.41 4.42
C ASN A 82 1.25 -6.57 3.07
N ALA A 83 0.39 -7.58 2.95
CA ALA A 83 -0.29 -7.91 1.70
C ALA A 83 -1.41 -6.90 1.41
N TRP A 84 -1.34 -6.26 0.24
CA TRP A 84 -2.40 -5.38 -0.24
C TRP A 84 -3.43 -6.16 -1.06
N PRO A 85 -4.74 -5.88 -0.95
CA PRO A 85 -5.42 -4.98 -0.03
C PRO A 85 -5.88 -5.67 1.27
N GLU A 86 -5.24 -6.77 1.70
CA GLU A 86 -5.71 -7.59 2.82
C GLU A 86 -5.53 -6.94 4.19
N VAL A 87 -4.46 -6.16 4.33
CA VAL A 87 -4.11 -5.49 5.58
C VAL A 87 -4.49 -4.01 5.47
N ILE A 88 -5.16 -3.49 6.49
CA ILE A 88 -5.46 -2.07 6.61
C ILE A 88 -4.19 -1.34 7.07
N PRO A 89 -3.68 -0.36 6.30
CA PRO A 89 -2.54 0.43 6.73
C PRO A 89 -2.89 1.25 7.99
N PRO A 90 -2.08 1.20 9.05
CA PRO A 90 -2.23 2.13 10.17
C PRO A 90 -1.87 3.55 9.71
N ARG A 91 -2.20 4.55 10.53
CA ARG A 91 -1.56 5.88 10.39
C ARG A 91 -0.14 5.78 10.93
N LEU A 92 0.80 6.47 10.29
CA LEU A 92 2.15 6.58 10.80
C LEU A 92 2.29 7.90 11.56
N ASP A 93 2.59 7.86 12.85
CA ASP A 93 2.93 9.07 13.62
C ASP A 93 4.39 9.52 13.31
N THR A 94 4.74 9.63 12.03
CA THR A 94 6.16 9.67 11.59
C THR A 94 6.61 10.97 10.93
N GLU A 95 5.71 11.92 10.65
CA GLU A 95 6.13 13.26 10.21
C GLU A 95 6.34 14.17 11.43
N PRO A 96 7.55 14.71 11.67
CA PRO A 96 7.69 15.86 12.54
C PRO A 96 6.89 17.02 11.92
N ALA A 97 6.11 17.74 12.72
CA ALA A 97 5.36 18.91 12.25
C ALA A 97 6.31 19.88 11.54
N ILE A 98 6.22 19.97 10.21
CA ILE A 98 6.98 20.96 9.44
C ILE A 98 6.25 22.28 9.62
N ASN A 99 6.89 23.25 10.29
CA ASN A 99 6.31 24.57 10.61
C ASN A 99 5.03 24.53 11.47
N GLY A 100 4.87 23.54 12.36
CA GLY A 100 3.70 23.44 13.24
C GLY A 100 2.41 23.02 12.53
N GLU A 101 2.44 22.74 11.23
CA GLU A 101 1.32 22.22 10.47
C GLU A 101 1.54 20.73 10.18
N THR A 102 0.61 19.90 10.65
CA THR A 102 0.55 18.47 10.34
C THR A 102 0.20 18.31 8.87
N ARG A 103 1.18 18.12 7.98
CA ARG A 103 0.87 17.77 6.58
C ARG A 103 0.33 16.34 6.57
N GLU A 104 -0.93 16.20 6.16
CA GLU A 104 -1.86 15.13 6.55
C GLU A 104 -1.62 13.74 5.93
N CYS A 105 -0.41 13.37 5.50
CA CYS A 105 -0.21 12.18 4.67
C CYS A 105 1.04 11.36 5.04
N ASP A 106 0.85 10.05 5.19
CA ASP A 106 1.94 9.13 5.51
C ASP A 106 2.55 8.57 4.22
N TYR A 107 3.88 8.51 4.19
CA TYR A 107 4.62 7.92 3.09
C TYR A 107 5.07 6.51 3.43
N TRP A 108 4.82 5.60 2.50
CA TRP A 108 5.10 4.18 2.65
C TRP A 108 6.01 3.70 1.54
N LEU A 109 6.79 2.66 1.82
CA LEU A 109 7.45 1.92 0.78
C LEU A 109 6.46 0.92 0.19
N VAL A 110 6.23 1.02 -1.11
CA VAL A 110 5.25 0.21 -1.84
C VAL A 110 5.95 -0.68 -2.84
N ARG A 111 5.61 -1.97 -2.83
CA ARG A 111 5.97 -2.93 -3.86
C ARG A 111 4.79 -3.10 -4.81
N LEU A 112 5.03 -2.85 -6.09
CA LEU A 112 4.04 -3.03 -7.15
C LEU A 112 4.01 -4.50 -7.62
N LYS A 113 2.90 -4.92 -8.22
CA LYS A 113 2.69 -6.27 -8.79
C LYS A 113 3.72 -6.66 -9.85
N ASN A 114 4.36 -5.69 -10.49
CA ASN A 114 5.47 -5.92 -11.44
C ASN A 114 6.85 -6.05 -10.77
N GLY A 115 6.93 -6.07 -9.44
CA GLY A 115 8.16 -6.18 -8.67
C GLY A 115 8.89 -4.86 -8.41
N SER A 116 8.45 -3.74 -9.01
CA SER A 116 9.09 -2.44 -8.79
C SER A 116 8.69 -1.78 -7.47
N TYR A 117 9.54 -0.88 -6.97
CA TYR A 117 9.31 -0.14 -5.73
C TYR A 117 8.99 1.34 -5.98
N ARG A 118 8.09 1.89 -5.17
CA ARG A 118 7.67 3.29 -5.21
C ARG A 118 7.46 3.83 -3.79
N THR A 119 7.46 5.15 -3.68
CA THR A 119 6.92 5.83 -2.51
C THR A 119 5.41 5.93 -2.71
N GLY A 120 4.66 5.22 -1.89
CA GLY A 120 3.21 5.38 -1.79
C GLY A 120 2.86 6.49 -0.81
N LYS A 121 1.76 7.17 -1.07
CA LYS A 121 1.17 8.17 -0.18
C LYS A 121 -0.23 7.71 0.19
N ILE A 122 -0.54 7.72 1.47
CA ILE A 122 -1.90 7.41 1.96
C ILE A 122 -2.54 8.67 2.55
N THR A 123 -3.82 8.88 2.26
CA THR A 123 -4.59 10.01 2.80
C THR A 123 -5.10 9.72 4.20
N LYS A 124 -5.72 10.72 4.84
CA LYS A 124 -6.37 10.58 6.15
C LYS A 124 -7.47 9.55 6.19
N ASP A 125 -8.21 9.44 5.10
CA ASP A 125 -9.29 8.48 4.94
C ASP A 125 -8.77 7.14 4.40
N LYS A 126 -7.46 6.87 4.53
CA LYS A 126 -6.78 5.62 4.16
C LYS A 126 -6.86 5.25 2.67
N TYR A 127 -6.95 6.23 1.78
CA TYR A 127 -6.87 5.99 0.34
C TYR A 127 -5.44 6.11 -0.17
N TRP A 128 -5.01 5.16 -1.01
CA TRP A 128 -3.73 5.28 -1.69
C TRP A 128 -3.80 6.27 -2.84
N VAL A 129 -2.87 7.21 -2.82
CA VAL A 129 -2.75 8.20 -3.89
C VAL A 129 -1.94 7.59 -5.03
N ARG A 130 -2.63 7.33 -6.14
CA ARG A 130 -2.11 6.77 -7.40
C ARG A 130 -1.73 5.29 -7.28
N PHE A 131 -1.75 4.59 -8.41
CA PHE A 131 -1.29 3.20 -8.59
C PHE A 131 -1.84 2.14 -7.61
N GLU A 132 -2.95 2.42 -6.91
CA GLU A 132 -3.58 1.52 -5.93
C GLU A 132 -3.84 0.10 -6.48
N ASN A 133 -4.40 0.01 -7.69
CA ASN A 133 -4.67 -1.27 -8.36
C ASN A 133 -3.39 -2.05 -8.77
N GLN A 134 -2.23 -1.39 -8.71
CA GLN A 134 -0.92 -1.97 -9.03
C GLN A 134 -0.14 -2.37 -7.78
N ILE A 135 -0.61 -2.04 -6.57
CA ILE A 135 0.07 -2.39 -5.32
C ILE A 135 -0.04 -3.91 -5.09
N ALA A 136 1.07 -4.54 -4.72
CA ALA A 136 1.11 -5.92 -4.25
C ALA A 136 1.31 -5.99 -2.73
N ALA A 137 2.19 -5.15 -2.19
CA ALA A 137 2.47 -5.07 -0.78
C ALA A 137 2.98 -3.69 -0.39
N TYR A 138 2.93 -3.39 0.91
CA TYR A 138 3.48 -2.15 1.46
C TYR A 138 4.15 -2.40 2.81
N ARG A 139 5.07 -1.52 3.20
CA ARG A 139 5.69 -1.48 4.53
C ARG A 139 6.17 -0.09 4.89
N GLU A 140 6.42 0.13 6.17
CA GLU A 140 7.18 1.28 6.64
C GLU A 140 8.58 1.31 5.99
N PHE A 141 9.11 2.52 5.78
CA PHE A 141 10.53 2.67 5.51
C PHE A 141 11.36 2.12 6.68
N SER A 142 12.57 1.70 6.40
CA SER A 142 13.52 1.23 7.41
C SER A 142 13.74 2.31 8.47
N PRO A 143 13.95 1.97 9.75
CA PRO A 143 14.28 2.95 10.78
C PRO A 143 15.44 3.85 10.37
N ARG A 144 15.35 5.14 10.74
CA ARG A 144 16.37 6.14 10.39
C ARG A 144 17.71 5.79 11.06
N PRO A 145 18.84 5.92 10.35
CA PRO A 145 20.15 5.81 10.98
C PRO A 145 20.40 7.04 11.86
N ALA A 146 21.17 6.90 12.93
CA ALA A 146 21.67 8.05 13.67
C ALA A 146 22.70 8.81 12.82
N GLU A 147 22.70 10.14 12.89
CA GLU A 147 23.62 10.99 12.10
C GLU A 147 25.10 10.63 12.34
N ALA A 148 25.47 10.43 13.61
CA ALA A 148 26.82 10.01 13.99
C ALA A 148 27.25 8.67 13.37
N VAL A 149 26.31 7.76 13.08
CA VAL A 149 26.62 6.49 12.40
C VAL A 149 27.01 6.76 10.95
N LEU A 150 26.29 7.65 10.27
CA LEU A 150 26.57 8.01 8.87
C LEU A 150 27.89 8.80 8.73
N GLU A 151 28.14 9.75 9.63
CA GLU A 151 29.36 10.58 9.58
C GLU A 151 30.64 9.74 9.75
N ASN A 152 30.60 8.80 10.70
CA ASN A 152 31.75 7.97 11.04
C ASN A 152 31.90 6.71 10.18
N GLN A 153 30.97 6.45 9.24
CA GLN A 153 30.98 5.25 8.41
C GLN A 153 32.23 5.20 7.51
N THR A 154 33.11 4.23 7.67
CA THR A 154 34.34 4.07 6.86
C THR A 154 34.15 3.16 5.65
N GLU A 155 33.16 2.27 5.69
CA GLU A 155 32.91 1.23 4.69
C GLU A 155 31.42 1.16 4.35
N LEU A 156 31.10 0.66 3.15
CA LEU A 156 29.73 0.46 2.72
C LEU A 156 29.09 -0.70 3.50
N ASP A 157 27.89 -0.49 4.05
CA ASP A 157 27.07 -1.51 4.69
C ASP A 157 25.96 -1.97 3.72
N PRO A 158 26.08 -3.15 3.10
CA PRO A 158 25.09 -3.64 2.13
C PRO A 158 23.69 -3.86 2.72
N GLY A 159 23.59 -4.11 4.04
CA GLY A 159 22.32 -4.34 4.73
C GLY A 159 21.75 -3.09 5.42
N GLY A 160 22.55 -2.03 5.48
CA GLY A 160 22.29 -0.82 6.25
C GLY A 160 22.12 0.44 5.42
N TRP A 161 22.10 1.55 6.15
CA TRP A 161 22.10 2.89 5.57
C TRP A 161 23.53 3.31 5.28
N ASN A 162 23.73 3.97 4.14
CA ASN A 162 25.02 4.42 3.64
C ASN A 162 25.00 5.93 3.40
N ALA A 163 26.01 6.64 3.90
CA ALA A 163 26.12 8.07 3.73
C ALA A 163 26.36 8.45 2.26
N TYR A 164 25.57 9.39 1.73
CA TYR A 164 25.75 9.98 0.40
C TYR A 164 26.23 11.44 0.55
N PRO A 165 27.20 11.92 -0.26
CA PRO A 165 27.81 11.27 -1.42
C PRO A 165 29.06 10.42 -1.12
N LYS A 166 29.40 10.20 0.16
CA LYS A 166 30.59 9.44 0.58
C LYS A 166 30.64 8.05 -0.07
N PHE A 167 29.50 7.37 -0.10
CA PHE A 167 29.28 6.12 -0.81
C PHE A 167 28.30 6.32 -1.96
N LYS A 168 28.37 5.43 -2.95
CA LYS A 168 27.45 5.37 -4.08
C LYS A 168 26.81 3.99 -4.15
N PRO A 169 25.56 3.90 -4.62
CA PRO A 169 24.95 2.60 -4.91
C PRO A 169 25.77 1.77 -5.88
N ASP A 170 25.76 0.46 -5.67
CA ASP A 170 26.51 -0.56 -6.41
C ASP A 170 25.75 -1.17 -7.59
N SER A 171 24.42 -1.00 -7.65
CA SER A 171 23.56 -1.53 -8.70
C SER A 171 22.53 -0.50 -9.18
N GLU A 172 22.08 -0.66 -10.44
CA GLU A 172 20.99 0.15 -11.01
C GLU A 172 19.62 -0.32 -10.53
N GLU A 173 19.29 -0.01 -9.28
CA GLU A 173 18.06 -0.46 -8.62
C GLU A 173 17.32 0.71 -7.95
N VAL A 174 16.18 0.41 -7.31
CA VAL A 174 15.48 1.35 -6.43
C VAL A 174 15.94 1.14 -5.00
N TYR A 175 16.26 2.23 -4.31
CA TYR A 175 16.73 2.25 -2.94
C TYR A 175 15.75 3.02 -2.06
N GLU A 176 15.76 2.74 -0.76
CA GLU A 176 15.30 3.69 0.23
C GLU A 176 16.33 4.82 0.32
N VAL A 177 15.88 6.07 0.36
CA VAL A 177 16.74 7.24 0.50
C VAL A 177 16.24 8.13 1.61
N MET A 178 17.19 8.73 2.33
CA MET A 178 16.94 9.77 3.32
C MET A 178 17.29 11.11 2.68
N LEU A 179 16.40 12.08 2.80
CA LEU A 179 16.56 13.44 2.30
C LEU A 179 17.02 14.38 3.43
N LYS A 180 17.53 15.55 3.07
CA LYS A 180 17.71 16.69 3.98
C LYS A 180 16.40 16.94 4.75
N GLY A 181 16.50 17.08 6.07
CA GLY A 181 15.32 17.18 6.95
C GLY A 181 14.74 15.83 7.42
N GLY A 182 15.37 14.71 7.07
CA GLY A 182 15.06 13.38 7.64
C GLY A 182 13.88 12.66 6.98
N LEU A 183 13.34 13.20 5.88
CA LEU A 183 12.28 12.54 5.11
C LEU A 183 12.82 11.30 4.39
N GLN A 184 12.01 10.23 4.35
CA GLN A 184 12.36 8.99 3.67
C GLN A 184 11.51 8.80 2.41
N ARG A 185 12.15 8.41 1.31
CA ARG A 185 11.53 8.17 0.00
C ARG A 185 12.17 6.96 -0.67
N SER A 186 11.60 6.52 -1.77
CA SER A 186 12.25 5.62 -2.72
C SER A 186 12.85 6.42 -3.87
N ALA A 187 14.07 6.12 -4.29
CA ALA A 187 14.66 6.68 -5.49
C ALA A 187 15.41 5.61 -6.29
N GLY A 188 15.29 5.64 -7.61
CA GLY A 188 16.08 4.81 -8.50
C GLY A 188 17.49 5.36 -8.69
N TRP A 189 18.49 4.50 -8.72
CA TRP A 189 19.85 4.80 -9.16
C TRP A 189 20.04 4.28 -10.58
N LYS A 190 20.52 5.14 -11.50
CA LYS A 190 20.72 4.77 -12.91
C LYS A 190 21.81 5.61 -13.53
N LYS A 191 22.72 4.98 -14.28
CA LYS A 191 23.82 5.63 -14.99
C LYS A 191 24.62 6.57 -14.09
N GLY A 192 24.90 6.13 -12.85
CA GLY A 192 25.66 6.88 -11.87
C GLY A 192 24.94 8.08 -11.25
N ASN A 193 23.60 8.18 -11.37
CA ASN A 193 22.82 9.28 -10.83
C ASN A 193 21.49 8.83 -10.21
N TRP A 194 20.99 9.62 -9.25
CA TRP A 194 19.65 9.46 -8.70
C TRP A 194 18.58 9.97 -9.67
N THR A 195 17.49 9.23 -9.80
CA THR A 195 16.33 9.59 -10.64
C THR A 195 15.54 10.77 -10.10
N PHE A 196 15.59 11.02 -8.77
CA PHE A 196 14.90 12.11 -8.08
C PHE A 196 15.72 12.55 -6.85
N TYR A 197 15.47 13.78 -6.39
CA TYR A 197 16.02 14.31 -5.12
C TYR A 197 17.54 14.30 -5.01
N SER A 198 18.29 14.25 -6.12
CA SER A 198 19.75 14.05 -6.12
C SER A 198 20.49 15.04 -5.22
N GLU A 199 20.04 16.30 -5.17
CA GLU A 199 20.65 17.36 -4.34
C GLU A 199 20.22 17.33 -2.86
N GLU A 200 19.17 16.56 -2.55
CA GLU A 200 18.61 16.46 -1.20
C GLU A 200 18.98 15.15 -0.50
N ILE A 201 19.39 14.11 -1.23
CA ILE A 201 19.73 12.82 -0.62
C ILE A 201 20.97 12.95 0.28
N THR A 202 20.86 12.43 1.50
CA THR A 202 21.93 12.39 2.51
C THR A 202 22.36 10.96 2.84
N ALA A 203 21.48 9.97 2.65
CA ALA A 203 21.81 8.57 2.81
C ALA A 203 20.91 7.67 1.95
N PHE A 204 21.35 6.43 1.71
CA PHE A 204 20.59 5.42 0.99
C PHE A 204 20.72 4.03 1.61
N LYS A 205 19.72 3.18 1.43
CA LYS A 205 19.69 1.79 1.88
C LYS A 205 19.05 0.90 0.82
N LYS A 206 19.63 -0.26 0.59
CA LYS A 206 19.08 -1.25 -0.36
C LYS A 206 17.74 -1.79 0.16
N ILE A 207 16.77 -1.90 -0.73
CA ILE A 207 15.47 -2.51 -0.41
C ILE A 207 15.65 -4.01 -0.42
N ASN A 208 15.52 -4.64 0.75
CA ASN A 208 15.51 -6.10 0.87
C ASN A 208 14.06 -6.60 0.92
N ASP A 209 13.82 -7.71 0.23
CA ASP A 209 12.55 -8.47 0.24
C ASP A 209 12.45 -9.40 1.46
#